data_AF-A0A0C9PMN1-F1
#
_entry.id   AF-A0A0C9PMN1-F1
#
_cell.length_a   1.000
_cell.length_b   1.000
_cell.length_c   1.000
_cell.angle_alpha   90.00
_cell.angle_beta   90.00
_cell.angle_gamma   90.00
#
_symmetry.space_group_name_H-M   'P 1'
#
loop_
_entity.id
_entity.type
_entity.pdbx_description
1 polymer ?
#
loop_
_entity_poly.entity_id
_entity_poly.type
_entity_poly.pdbx_seq_one_letter_code
_entity_poly.pdbx_strand_id
1 'polypeptide(L)'
;MVSLEDSWKEATDGFNTEACDSWFTRLQEVYSEEKRTYHNLDSLREKLGHYNDVKCLLKNPRALLLALFFQNFEYDPKALDGENQNIDHFVAFAGEAEIPEDDELRNETCALLKAAATHSTEEHKVDGAFGSEDAHYLLDLDMAVLGSASEAYAEYREKIRGEYSFLSEPMYTALRLKVLQNFVQIPNIFATKEFREKFEEQARLNIQAEVELLS
;
A
#
# COMPACT_ATOMS: atom_id res chain seq x y z
N MET A 1 -13.84 -9.73 -9.62
CA MET A 1 -12.51 -9.08 -9.55
C MET A 1 -12.75 -7.58 -9.64
N VAL A 2 -12.15 -6.79 -8.76
CA VAL A 2 -12.32 -5.33 -8.77
C VAL A 2 -11.69 -4.74 -10.02
N SER A 3 -12.40 -3.80 -10.66
CA SER A 3 -11.93 -3.11 -11.86
C SER A 3 -11.02 -1.95 -11.47
N LEU A 4 -9.77 -1.98 -11.95
CA LEU A 4 -8.82 -0.87 -11.80
C LEU A 4 -9.33 0.38 -12.52
N GLU A 5 -9.92 0.19 -13.70
CA GLU A 5 -10.44 1.29 -14.51
C GLU A 5 -11.62 1.97 -13.82
N ASP A 6 -12.54 1.20 -13.22
CA ASP A 6 -13.68 1.79 -12.51
C ASP A 6 -13.23 2.52 -11.25
N SER A 7 -12.26 1.97 -10.52
CA SER A 7 -11.68 2.61 -9.33
C SER A 7 -10.92 3.90 -9.69
N TRP A 8 -10.20 3.90 -10.82
CA TRP A 8 -9.53 5.09 -11.34
C TRP A 8 -10.52 6.17 -11.77
N LYS A 9 -11.61 5.78 -12.46
CA LYS A 9 -12.69 6.70 -12.82
C LYS A 9 -13.41 7.27 -11.60
N GLU A 10 -13.64 6.47 -10.55
CA GLU A 10 -14.18 6.95 -9.27
C GLU A 10 -13.27 8.02 -8.64
N ALA A 11 -11.96 7.76 -8.63
CA ALA A 11 -10.98 8.69 -8.08
C ALA A 11 -10.89 10.01 -8.88
N THR A 12 -11.01 9.91 -10.20
CA THR A 12 -10.76 11.03 -11.14
C THR A 12 -12.03 11.69 -11.70
N ASP A 13 -13.20 11.36 -11.17
CA ASP A 13 -14.47 11.94 -11.61
C ASP A 13 -14.45 13.48 -11.55
N GLY A 14 -14.79 14.10 -12.67
CA GLY A 14 -14.80 15.55 -12.83
C GLY A 14 -13.46 16.21 -13.18
N PHE A 15 -12.37 15.45 -13.37
CA PHE A 15 -11.07 15.99 -13.81
C PHE A 15 -10.88 15.98 -15.33
N ASN A 16 -9.81 16.63 -15.80
CA ASN A 16 -9.44 16.63 -17.21
C ASN A 16 -9.23 15.19 -17.72
N THR A 17 -10.11 14.75 -18.63
CA THR A 17 -10.16 13.36 -19.11
C THR A 17 -8.88 12.95 -19.85
N GLU A 18 -8.29 13.85 -20.65
CA GLU A 18 -7.07 13.54 -21.40
C GLU A 18 -5.88 13.29 -20.45
N ALA A 19 -5.76 14.11 -19.40
CA ALA A 19 -4.78 13.88 -18.34
C ALA A 19 -5.03 12.55 -17.61
N CYS A 20 -6.28 12.27 -17.25
CA CYS A 20 -6.64 11.04 -16.53
C CYS A 20 -6.36 9.77 -17.34
N ASP A 21 -6.66 9.76 -18.63
CA ASP A 21 -6.39 8.62 -19.52
C ASP A 21 -4.89 8.41 -19.73
N SER A 22 -4.14 9.50 -19.92
CA SER A 22 -2.67 9.48 -20.05
C SER A 22 -2.00 8.91 -18.79
N TRP A 23 -2.40 9.38 -17.61
CA TRP A 23 -1.85 8.91 -16.34
C TRP A 23 -2.28 7.50 -15.97
N PHE A 24 -3.50 7.07 -16.31
CA PHE A 24 -3.89 5.68 -16.15
C PHE A 24 -3.04 4.74 -17.00
N THR A 25 -2.75 5.13 -18.24
CA THR A 25 -1.85 4.37 -19.12
C THR A 25 -0.46 4.25 -18.50
N ARG A 26 0.11 5.35 -18.00
CA ARG A 26 1.42 5.33 -17.30
C ARG A 26 1.40 4.44 -16.06
N LEU A 27 0.35 4.52 -15.23
CA LEU A 27 0.14 3.65 -14.08
C LEU A 27 0.15 2.18 -14.51
N GLN A 28 -0.60 1.83 -15.56
CA GLN A 28 -0.63 0.46 -16.07
C GLN A 28 0.75 -0.01 -16.55
N GLU A 29 1.50 0.84 -17.25
CA GLU A 29 2.84 0.54 -17.70
C GLU A 29 3.81 0.28 -16.53
N VAL A 30 3.89 1.20 -15.55
CA VAL A 30 4.83 1.06 -14.43
C VAL A 30 4.49 -0.13 -13.52
N TYR A 31 3.21 -0.38 -13.24
CA TYR A 31 2.80 -1.54 -12.44
C TYR A 31 2.87 -2.86 -13.23
N SER A 32 3.14 -2.84 -14.54
CA SER A 32 3.36 -4.03 -15.37
C SER A 32 4.84 -4.34 -15.62
N GLU A 33 5.77 -3.57 -15.05
CA GLU A 33 7.20 -3.83 -15.17
C GLU A 33 7.58 -5.21 -14.65
N GLU A 34 8.35 -5.98 -15.42
CA GLU A 34 8.71 -7.38 -15.10
C GLU A 34 9.42 -7.55 -13.75
N LYS A 35 10.13 -6.52 -13.29
CA LYS A 35 10.84 -6.51 -11.99
C LYS A 35 9.88 -6.46 -10.79
N ARG A 36 8.63 -6.05 -10.97
CA ARG A 36 7.62 -5.90 -9.90
C ARG A 36 6.84 -7.20 -9.74
N THR A 37 7.44 -8.16 -9.06
CA THR A 37 6.80 -9.47 -8.83
C THR A 37 5.67 -9.40 -7.81
N TYR A 38 5.65 -8.41 -6.89
CA TYR A 38 4.55 -8.18 -5.96
C TYR A 38 3.85 -6.83 -6.16
N HIS A 39 4.58 -5.71 -6.22
CA HIS A 39 4.03 -4.35 -6.31
C HIS A 39 3.54 -4.01 -7.74
N ASN A 40 2.62 -4.83 -8.24
CA ASN A 40 2.07 -4.80 -9.59
C ASN A 40 0.55 -4.62 -9.59
N LEU A 41 -0.07 -4.73 -10.77
CA LEU A 41 -1.51 -4.55 -10.94
C LEU A 41 -2.36 -5.53 -10.13
N ASP A 42 -1.87 -6.73 -9.81
CA ASP A 42 -2.64 -7.70 -9.02
C ASP A 42 -2.71 -7.31 -7.55
N SER A 43 -1.60 -6.91 -6.92
CA SER A 43 -1.64 -6.43 -5.54
C SER A 43 -2.42 -5.13 -5.40
N LEU A 44 -2.40 -4.25 -6.41
CA LEU A 44 -3.25 -3.06 -6.44
C LEU A 44 -4.75 -3.45 -6.48
N ARG A 45 -5.13 -4.46 -7.27
CA ARG A 45 -6.53 -4.98 -7.30
C ARG A 45 -6.94 -5.58 -5.95
N GLU A 46 -6.04 -6.30 -5.29
CA GLU A 46 -6.30 -6.86 -3.96
C GLU A 46 -6.57 -5.76 -2.93
N LYS A 47 -5.72 -4.71 -2.90
CA LYS A 47 -5.92 -3.52 -2.04
C LYS A 47 -7.24 -2.84 -2.35
N LEU A 48 -7.60 -2.68 -3.62
CA LEU A 48 -8.89 -2.09 -4.02
C LEU A 48 -10.10 -2.97 -3.61
N GLY A 49 -9.92 -4.28 -3.50
CA GLY A 49 -10.90 -5.18 -2.89
C GLY A 49 -11.19 -4.81 -1.44
N HIS A 50 -10.14 -4.69 -0.64
CA HIS A 50 -10.27 -4.31 0.76
C HIS A 50 -10.73 -2.85 0.94
N TYR A 51 -10.32 -1.94 0.06
CA TYR A 51 -10.83 -0.56 0.04
C TYR A 51 -12.35 -0.53 -0.08
N ASN A 52 -12.93 -1.35 -0.97
CA ASN A 52 -14.38 -1.38 -1.15
C ASN A 52 -15.13 -1.86 0.10
N ASP A 53 -14.50 -2.69 0.96
CA ASP A 53 -15.09 -3.14 2.22
C ASP A 53 -15.18 -2.01 3.26
N VAL A 54 -14.27 -1.01 3.21
CA VAL A 54 -14.16 0.05 4.22
C VAL A 54 -14.44 1.46 3.71
N LYS A 55 -14.70 1.65 2.41
CA LYS A 55 -14.85 2.99 1.82
C LYS A 55 -15.91 3.88 2.46
N CYS A 56 -16.94 3.29 3.07
CA CYS A 56 -17.98 4.03 3.79
C CYS A 56 -17.55 4.57 5.16
N LEU A 57 -16.39 4.13 5.66
CA LEU A 57 -15.77 4.57 6.91
C LEU A 57 -14.76 5.68 6.69
N LEU A 58 -14.33 5.91 5.45
CA LEU A 58 -13.33 6.90 5.08
C LEU A 58 -13.92 8.31 5.06
N LYS A 59 -13.14 9.29 5.51
CA LYS A 59 -13.49 10.71 5.39
C LYS A 59 -13.39 11.17 3.94
N ASN A 60 -12.30 10.81 3.25
CA ASN A 60 -12.07 11.14 1.84
C ASN A 60 -11.67 9.88 1.04
N PRO A 61 -12.66 9.07 0.63
CA PRO A 61 -12.41 7.87 -0.19
C PRO A 61 -11.65 8.16 -1.48
N ARG A 62 -11.88 9.32 -2.12
CA ARG A 62 -11.18 9.71 -3.36
C ARG A 62 -9.69 9.98 -3.12
N ALA A 63 -9.35 10.66 -2.02
CA ALA A 63 -7.96 10.92 -1.65
C ALA A 63 -7.22 9.60 -1.40
N LEU A 64 -7.87 8.67 -0.70
CA LEU A 64 -7.29 7.37 -0.44
C LEU A 64 -7.12 6.53 -1.71
N LEU A 65 -8.09 6.55 -2.63
CA LEU A 65 -7.93 5.89 -3.94
C LEU A 65 -6.71 6.43 -4.69
N LEU A 66 -6.58 7.76 -4.80
CA LEU A 66 -5.42 8.38 -5.43
C LEU A 66 -4.12 7.96 -4.73
N ALA A 67 -4.09 7.95 -3.39
CA ALA A 67 -2.94 7.47 -2.65
C ALA A 67 -2.60 6.01 -2.97
N LEU A 68 -3.58 5.10 -3.06
CA LEU A 68 -3.36 3.70 -3.44
C LEU A 68 -2.74 3.56 -4.85
N PHE A 69 -3.18 4.36 -5.82
CA PHE A 69 -2.60 4.34 -7.17
C PHE A 69 -1.17 4.88 -7.19
N PHE A 70 -0.88 5.94 -6.42
CA PHE A 70 0.40 6.63 -6.48
C PHE A 70 1.47 6.14 -5.49
N GLN A 71 1.11 5.47 -4.39
CA GLN A 71 2.05 5.13 -3.30
C GLN A 71 3.23 4.24 -3.73
N ASN A 72 3.06 3.48 -4.81
CA ASN A 72 4.11 2.66 -5.43
C ASN A 72 4.27 3.01 -6.93
N PHE A 73 3.93 4.23 -7.36
CA PHE A 73 4.10 4.65 -8.75
C PHE A 73 5.56 4.47 -9.19
N GLU A 74 6.47 5.07 -8.43
CA GLU A 74 7.89 4.80 -8.42
C GLU A 74 8.19 3.78 -7.30
N TYR A 75 8.84 2.69 -7.68
CA TYR A 75 9.18 1.60 -6.76
C TYR A 75 10.48 0.93 -7.22
N ASP A 76 11.52 1.07 -6.40
CA ASP A 76 12.77 0.34 -6.54
C ASP A 76 13.25 -0.13 -5.15
N PRO A 77 13.24 -1.45 -4.87
CA PRO A 77 13.72 -1.99 -3.60
C PRO A 77 15.23 -1.74 -3.33
N LYS A 78 15.97 -1.22 -4.32
CA LYS A 78 17.38 -0.80 -4.18
C LYS A 78 17.53 0.66 -3.78
N ALA A 79 16.50 1.48 -3.98
CA ALA A 79 16.57 2.90 -3.70
C ALA A 79 16.53 3.14 -2.18
N LEU A 80 17.39 4.04 -1.70
CA LEU A 80 17.46 4.43 -0.28
C LEU A 80 16.51 5.60 0.06
N ASP A 81 16.08 6.39 -0.94
CA ASP A 81 15.40 7.69 -0.74
C ASP A 81 14.21 7.90 -1.74
N GLY A 82 13.31 6.92 -1.89
CA GLY A 82 12.20 6.98 -2.86
C GLY A 82 10.96 7.77 -2.40
N GLU A 83 10.86 8.15 -1.12
CA GLU A 83 9.59 8.54 -0.48
C GLU A 83 8.95 9.83 -1.03
N ASN A 84 9.75 10.76 -1.56
CA ASN A 84 9.23 12.01 -2.13
C ASN A 84 8.79 11.89 -3.60
N GLN A 85 9.27 10.88 -4.34
CA GLN A 85 9.04 10.79 -5.79
C GLN A 85 7.57 10.51 -6.12
N ASN A 86 6.90 9.69 -5.31
CA ASN A 86 5.48 9.35 -5.51
C ASN A 86 4.56 10.56 -5.28
N ILE A 87 4.92 11.44 -4.35
CA ILE A 87 4.23 12.71 -4.13
C ILE A 87 4.44 13.63 -5.33
N ASP A 88 5.66 13.71 -5.86
CA ASP A 88 5.96 14.53 -7.04
C ASP A 88 5.18 14.06 -8.28
N HIS A 89 5.08 12.74 -8.49
CA HIS A 89 4.25 12.16 -9.56
C HIS A 89 2.77 12.50 -9.39
N PHE A 90 2.24 12.38 -8.17
CA PHE A 90 0.86 12.79 -7.88
C PHE A 90 0.64 14.29 -8.11
N VAL A 91 1.59 15.14 -7.70
CA VAL A 91 1.52 16.60 -7.91
C VAL A 91 1.54 16.95 -9.39
N ALA A 92 2.36 16.26 -10.20
CA ALA A 92 2.38 16.42 -11.65
C ALA A 92 1.04 16.01 -12.28
N PHE A 93 0.49 14.86 -11.89
CA PHE A 93 -0.85 14.44 -12.29
C PHE A 93 -1.90 15.49 -11.92
N ALA A 94 -1.91 15.97 -10.67
CA ALA A 94 -2.87 16.95 -10.20
C ALA A 94 -2.79 18.27 -10.98
N GLY A 95 -1.58 18.70 -11.38
CA GLY A 95 -1.37 19.86 -12.23
C GLY A 95 -1.93 19.67 -13.64
N GLU A 96 -1.66 18.53 -14.29
CA GLU A 96 -2.20 18.20 -15.62
C GLU A 96 -3.73 17.96 -15.60
N ALA A 97 -4.25 17.44 -14.49
CA ALA A 97 -5.67 17.19 -14.26
C ALA A 97 -6.45 18.45 -13.85
N GLU A 98 -5.78 19.60 -13.75
CA GLU A 98 -6.33 20.91 -13.38
C GLU A 98 -6.92 20.97 -11.95
N ILE A 99 -6.38 20.17 -11.03
CA ILE A 99 -6.75 20.19 -9.61
C ILE A 99 -6.06 21.39 -8.92
N PRO A 100 -6.80 22.34 -8.32
CA PRO A 100 -6.21 23.51 -7.67
C PRO A 100 -5.17 23.15 -6.60
N GLU A 101 -4.17 24.02 -6.41
CA GLU A 101 -3.11 23.78 -5.42
C GLU A 101 -3.63 23.76 -3.97
N ASP A 102 -4.68 24.52 -3.68
CA ASP A 102 -5.35 24.63 -2.38
C ASP A 102 -6.51 23.64 -2.21
N ASP A 103 -6.75 22.75 -3.19
CA ASP A 103 -7.82 21.76 -3.13
C ASP A 103 -7.60 20.75 -1.97
N GLU A 104 -8.67 20.46 -1.21
CA GLU A 104 -8.62 19.52 -0.07
C GLU A 104 -8.20 18.12 -0.51
N LEU A 105 -8.69 17.63 -1.67
CA LEU A 105 -8.33 16.31 -2.19
C LEU A 105 -6.83 16.21 -2.47
N ARG A 106 -6.24 17.25 -3.07
CA ARG A 106 -4.81 17.29 -3.38
C ARG A 106 -3.98 17.29 -2.10
N ASN A 107 -4.37 18.10 -1.12
CA ASN A 107 -3.67 18.18 0.16
C ASN A 107 -3.77 16.88 0.96
N GLU A 108 -4.95 16.27 1.02
CA GLU A 108 -5.18 15.01 1.74
C GLU A 108 -4.48 13.83 1.05
N THR A 109 -4.48 13.75 -0.28
CA THR A 109 -3.73 12.71 -1.01
C THR A 109 -2.23 12.81 -0.74
N CYS A 110 -1.67 14.04 -0.78
CA CYS A 110 -0.27 14.25 -0.42
C CYS A 110 0.04 13.86 1.04
N ALA A 111 -0.87 14.15 1.98
CA ALA A 111 -0.71 13.75 3.38
C ALA A 111 -0.75 12.22 3.56
N LEU A 112 -1.64 11.55 2.83
CA LEU A 112 -1.75 10.09 2.80
C LEU A 112 -0.50 9.43 2.22
N LEU A 113 0.02 9.93 1.09
CA LEU A 113 1.28 9.45 0.51
C LEU A 113 2.47 9.61 1.47
N LYS A 114 2.53 10.74 2.21
CA LYS A 114 3.52 10.93 3.27
C LYS A 114 3.35 9.93 4.41
N ALA A 115 2.12 9.65 4.82
CA ALA A 115 1.84 8.67 5.87
C ALA A 115 2.23 7.26 5.45
N ALA A 116 1.98 6.87 4.18
CA ALA A 116 2.34 5.57 3.64
C ALA A 116 3.85 5.26 3.78
N ALA A 117 4.70 6.27 3.59
CA ALA A 117 6.15 6.17 3.75
C ALA A 117 6.61 5.88 5.20
N THR A 118 5.79 6.19 6.20
CA THR A 118 6.14 5.94 7.62
C THR A 118 5.91 4.49 8.05
N HIS A 119 5.13 3.72 7.28
CA HIS A 119 4.73 2.33 7.53
C HIS A 119 4.04 2.04 8.88
N SER A 120 3.87 3.03 9.77
CA SER A 120 3.22 2.86 11.07
C SER A 120 2.84 4.20 11.70
N THR A 121 1.82 4.19 12.55
CA THR A 121 1.38 5.31 13.40
C THR A 121 1.51 4.96 14.88
N GLU A 122 1.14 5.87 15.78
CA GLU A 122 1.15 5.62 17.22
C GLU A 122 0.14 4.54 17.64
N GLU A 123 -0.98 4.42 16.92
CA GLU A 123 -2.03 3.41 17.12
C GLU A 123 -1.52 1.99 16.85
N HIS A 124 -0.46 1.84 16.05
CA HIS A 124 0.21 0.56 15.89
C HIS A 124 1.09 0.23 17.10
N LYS A 125 1.65 1.26 17.76
CA LYS A 125 2.66 1.15 18.83
C LYS A 125 2.08 1.12 20.24
N VAL A 126 0.82 1.51 20.42
CA VAL A 126 0.14 1.51 21.72
C VAL A 126 -0.86 0.35 21.77
N ASP A 127 -0.61 -0.62 22.64
CA ASP A 127 -1.46 -1.79 22.80
C ASP A 127 -2.94 -1.41 23.02
N GLY A 128 -3.83 -2.02 22.25
CA GLY A 128 -5.28 -1.77 22.31
C GLY A 128 -5.75 -0.42 21.78
N ALA A 129 -4.87 0.47 21.32
CA ALA A 129 -5.26 1.71 20.64
C ALA A 129 -5.90 1.41 19.28
N PHE A 130 -6.88 2.20 18.87
CA PHE A 130 -7.50 2.12 17.55
C PHE A 130 -7.41 3.47 16.84
N GLY A 131 -7.11 3.42 15.55
CA GLY A 131 -7.16 4.57 14.66
C GLY A 131 -8.42 4.56 13.80
N SER A 132 -8.89 5.75 13.41
CA SER A 132 -10.04 5.93 12.50
C SER A 132 -9.79 6.92 11.37
N GLU A 133 -8.63 7.58 11.36
CA GLU A 133 -8.23 8.44 10.23
C GLU A 133 -7.90 7.62 8.98
N ASP A 134 -8.11 8.21 7.79
CA ASP A 134 -7.85 7.58 6.49
C ASP A 134 -6.42 7.06 6.33
N ALA A 135 -5.44 7.69 7.00
CA ALA A 135 -4.05 7.22 7.03
C ALA A 135 -3.91 5.83 7.68
N HIS A 136 -4.71 5.52 8.70
CA HIS A 136 -4.72 4.19 9.32
C HIS A 136 -5.26 3.15 8.36
N TYR A 137 -6.36 3.47 7.66
CA TYR A 137 -6.92 2.58 6.65
C TYR A 137 -5.96 2.34 5.49
N LEU A 138 -5.24 3.38 5.04
CA LEU A 138 -4.25 3.23 3.96
C LEU A 138 -3.12 2.27 4.35
N LEU A 139 -2.57 2.43 5.56
CA LEU A 139 -1.51 1.55 6.07
C LEU A 139 -2.02 0.11 6.26
N ASP A 140 -3.22 -0.04 6.82
CA ASP A 140 -3.83 -1.36 7.02
C ASP A 140 -4.13 -2.06 5.69
N LEU A 141 -4.56 -1.31 4.66
CA LEU A 141 -4.74 -1.81 3.30
C LEU A 141 -3.43 -2.33 2.70
N ASP A 142 -2.32 -1.62 2.94
CA ASP A 142 -0.99 -2.03 2.48
C ASP A 142 -0.52 -3.32 3.17
N MET A 143 -0.85 -3.47 4.46
CA MET A 143 -0.48 -4.62 5.28
C MET A 143 -1.46 -5.80 5.22
N ALA A 144 -2.62 -5.65 4.57
CA ALA A 144 -3.69 -6.65 4.57
C ALA A 144 -3.25 -8.04 4.10
N VAL A 145 -2.30 -8.09 3.16
CA VAL A 145 -1.71 -9.33 2.64
C VAL A 145 -1.10 -10.20 3.74
N LEU A 146 -0.62 -9.59 4.84
CA LEU A 146 -0.04 -10.32 5.95
C LEU A 146 -1.07 -11.25 6.59
N GLY A 147 -2.33 -10.82 6.68
CA GLY A 147 -3.45 -11.60 7.22
C GLY A 147 -4.18 -12.48 6.20
N SER A 148 -3.64 -12.66 5.00
CA SER A 148 -4.21 -13.56 4.00
C SER A 148 -4.12 -15.05 4.42
N ALA A 149 -4.85 -15.93 3.73
CA ALA A 149 -4.72 -17.37 3.92
C ALA A 149 -3.26 -17.81 3.72
N SER A 150 -2.81 -18.83 4.45
CA SER A 150 -1.39 -19.21 4.48
C SER A 150 -0.81 -19.57 3.11
N GLU A 151 -1.61 -20.12 2.19
CA GLU A 151 -1.20 -20.37 0.80
C GLU A 151 -0.95 -19.06 0.04
N ALA A 152 -1.87 -18.09 0.15
CA ALA A 152 -1.72 -16.77 -0.48
C ALA A 152 -0.54 -15.99 0.13
N TYR A 153 -0.33 -16.10 1.44
CA TYR A 153 0.84 -15.52 2.11
C TYR A 153 2.15 -16.15 1.61
N ALA A 154 2.18 -17.47 1.37
CA ALA A 154 3.35 -18.13 0.81
C ALA A 154 3.67 -17.60 -0.60
N GLU A 155 2.66 -17.41 -1.46
CA GLU A 155 2.83 -16.77 -2.77
C GLU A 155 3.34 -15.33 -2.65
N TYR A 156 2.80 -14.56 -1.70
CA TYR A 156 3.27 -13.22 -1.39
C TYR A 156 4.77 -13.21 -1.02
N ARG A 157 5.23 -14.13 -0.17
CA ARG A 157 6.65 -14.24 0.20
C ARG A 157 7.55 -14.50 -1.00
N GLU A 158 7.18 -15.43 -1.88
CA GLU A 158 7.94 -15.73 -3.09
C GLU A 158 7.97 -14.51 -4.04
N LYS A 159 6.83 -13.83 -4.20
CA LYS A 159 6.75 -12.59 -4.99
C LYS A 159 7.64 -11.50 -4.40
N ILE A 160 7.64 -11.29 -3.08
CA ILE A 160 8.57 -10.34 -2.44
C ILE A 160 10.03 -10.78 -2.62
N ARG A 161 10.35 -12.08 -2.46
CA ARG A 161 11.72 -12.59 -2.69
C ARG A 161 12.21 -12.26 -4.10
N GLY A 162 11.33 -12.34 -5.10
CA GLY A 162 11.60 -11.97 -6.49
C GLY A 162 12.04 -10.51 -6.68
N GLU A 163 11.41 -9.56 -5.98
CA GLU A 163 11.77 -8.14 -6.06
C GLU A 163 13.16 -7.87 -5.48
N TYR A 164 13.57 -8.68 -4.51
CA TYR A 164 14.91 -8.66 -3.89
C TYR A 164 15.88 -9.68 -4.50
N SER A 165 15.62 -10.21 -5.70
CA SER A 165 16.45 -11.22 -6.37
C SER A 165 17.93 -10.82 -6.58
N PHE A 166 18.23 -9.51 -6.51
CA PHE A 166 19.59 -8.99 -6.56
C PHE A 166 20.40 -9.20 -5.28
N LEU A 167 19.75 -9.57 -4.16
CA LEU A 167 20.40 -9.91 -2.91
C LEU A 167 20.76 -11.40 -2.86
N SER A 168 21.94 -11.71 -2.33
CA SER A 168 22.28 -13.09 -1.95
C SER A 168 21.31 -13.61 -0.89
N GLU A 169 21.12 -14.93 -0.85
CA GLU A 169 20.18 -15.54 0.10
C GLU A 169 20.44 -15.14 1.56
N PRO A 170 21.68 -15.20 2.09
CA PRO A 170 21.92 -14.79 3.48
C PRO A 170 21.59 -13.32 3.76
N MET A 171 21.81 -12.44 2.78
CA MET A 171 21.50 -11.01 2.93
C MET A 171 19.99 -10.76 2.93
N TYR A 172 19.27 -11.41 2.01
CA TYR A 172 17.81 -11.31 1.97
C TYR A 172 17.19 -11.85 3.26
N THR A 173 17.57 -13.05 3.69
CA THR A 173 17.07 -13.68 4.92
C THR A 173 17.28 -12.77 6.13
N ALA A 174 18.47 -12.18 6.29
CA ALA A 174 18.76 -11.28 7.40
C ALA A 174 17.89 -10.00 7.38
N LEU A 175 17.70 -9.38 6.21
CA LEU A 175 16.85 -8.20 6.08
C LEU A 175 15.37 -8.53 6.29
N ARG A 176 14.89 -9.65 5.74
CA ARG A 176 13.51 -10.09 5.88
C ARG A 176 13.18 -10.43 7.32
N LEU A 177 14.04 -11.17 8.02
CA LEU A 177 13.90 -11.44 9.44
C LEU A 177 13.81 -10.16 10.27
N LYS A 178 14.62 -9.14 9.96
CA LYS A 178 14.55 -7.84 10.67
C LYS A 178 13.16 -7.18 10.52
N VAL A 179 12.59 -7.20 9.32
CA VAL A 179 11.23 -6.67 9.07
C VAL A 179 10.18 -7.47 9.84
N LEU A 180 10.23 -8.80 9.76
CA LEU A 180 9.27 -9.67 10.45
C LEU A 180 9.37 -9.54 11.98
N GLN A 181 10.58 -9.42 12.52
CA GLN A 181 10.80 -9.20 13.95
C GLN A 181 10.19 -7.87 14.44
N ASN A 182 10.20 -6.82 13.62
CA ASN A 182 9.48 -5.58 13.94
C ASN A 182 7.98 -5.84 14.05
N PHE A 183 7.38 -6.62 13.14
CA PHE A 183 5.97 -7.00 13.22
C PHE A 183 5.65 -7.92 14.40
N VAL A 184 6.57 -8.80 14.80
CA VAL A 184 6.38 -9.61 16.02
C VAL A 184 6.31 -8.72 17.26
N GLN A 185 7.07 -7.63 17.28
CA GLN A 185 7.16 -6.72 18.42
C GLN A 185 6.07 -5.63 18.44
N ILE A 186 5.46 -5.33 17.29
CA ILE A 186 4.44 -4.27 17.22
C ILE A 186 3.15 -4.72 17.92
N PRO A 187 2.60 -3.91 18.85
CA PRO A 187 1.38 -4.28 19.58
C PRO A 187 0.17 -4.52 18.67
N ASN A 188 0.01 -3.71 17.62
CA ASN A 188 -1.06 -3.88 16.65
C ASN A 188 -0.46 -3.84 15.25
N ILE A 189 -0.60 -4.93 14.48
CA ILE A 189 -0.21 -4.93 13.06
C ILE A 189 -1.17 -4.04 12.28
N PHE A 190 -2.46 -4.08 12.62
CA PHE A 190 -3.49 -3.23 12.03
C PHE A 190 -3.99 -2.18 13.02
N ALA A 191 -4.00 -0.91 12.64
CA ALA A 191 -4.43 0.21 13.50
C ALA A 191 -5.95 0.33 13.62
N THR A 192 -6.70 0.00 12.56
CA THR A 192 -8.16 0.11 12.54
C THR A 192 -8.81 -1.13 13.13
N LYS A 193 -10.03 -0.96 13.65
CA LYS A 193 -10.76 -2.06 14.28
C LYS A 193 -11.13 -3.14 13.26
N GLU A 194 -11.59 -2.71 12.09
CA GLU A 194 -12.09 -3.54 11.00
C GLU A 194 -11.00 -4.47 10.45
N PHE A 195 -9.79 -3.94 10.23
CA PHE A 195 -8.67 -4.76 9.77
C PHE A 195 -8.10 -5.63 10.90
N ARG A 196 -8.03 -5.12 12.12
CA ARG A 196 -7.54 -5.90 13.26
C ARG A 196 -8.41 -7.14 13.52
N GLU A 197 -9.73 -6.97 13.56
CA GLU A 197 -10.66 -8.09 13.74
C GLU A 197 -10.59 -9.12 12.60
N LYS A 198 -10.29 -8.66 11.37
CA LYS A 198 -10.28 -9.51 10.18
C LYS A 198 -8.95 -10.22 9.92
N PHE A 199 -7.81 -9.58 10.23
CA PHE A 199 -6.51 -9.98 9.72
C PHE A 199 -5.42 -10.21 10.78
N GLU A 200 -5.54 -9.64 11.98
CA GLU A 200 -4.45 -9.63 12.97
C GLU A 200 -4.00 -11.03 13.40
N GLU A 201 -4.95 -11.92 13.72
CA GLU A 201 -4.64 -13.29 14.16
C GLU A 201 -3.89 -14.06 13.07
N GLN A 202 -4.44 -14.05 11.86
CA GLN A 202 -3.84 -14.75 10.72
C GLN A 202 -2.48 -14.13 10.34
N ALA A 203 -2.33 -12.81 10.43
CA ALA A 203 -1.07 -12.13 10.17
C ALA A 203 0.03 -12.58 11.14
N ARG A 204 -0.29 -12.65 12.43
CA ARG A 204 0.66 -13.14 13.45
C ARG A 204 1.08 -14.58 13.20
N LEU A 205 0.14 -15.46 12.83
CA LEU A 205 0.47 -16.85 12.47
C LEU A 205 1.40 -16.93 11.26
N ASN A 206 1.07 -16.19 10.20
CA ASN A 206 1.86 -16.15 8.96
C ASN A 206 3.28 -15.62 9.19
N ILE A 207 3.40 -14.50 9.93
CA ILE A 207 4.68 -13.89 10.28
C ILE A 207 5.52 -14.82 11.15
N GLN A 208 4.93 -15.43 12.20
CA GLN A 208 5.64 -16.33 13.09
C GLN A 208 6.16 -17.56 12.33
N ALA A 209 5.34 -18.15 11.45
CA ALA A 209 5.74 -19.27 10.62
C ALA A 209 6.86 -18.89 9.63
N GLU A 210 6.86 -17.67 9.07
CA GLU A 210 7.96 -17.20 8.23
C GLU A 210 9.25 -16.98 9.03
N VAL A 211 9.16 -16.42 10.24
CA VAL A 211 10.32 -16.26 11.13
C VAL A 211 10.96 -17.62 11.45
N GLU A 212 10.16 -18.63 11.77
CA GLU A 212 10.63 -19.99 12.04
C GLU A 212 11.26 -20.67 10.82
N LEU A 213 10.75 -20.38 9.61
CA LEU A 213 11.31 -20.88 8.37
C LEU A 213 12.68 -20.28 8.04
N LEU A 214 12.89 -19.00 8.41
CA LEU A 214 14.08 -18.22 8.07
C LEU A 214 15.18 -18.23 9.15
N SER A 215 14.86 -18.67 10.38
CA SER A 215 15.78 -18.73 11.52
C SER A 215 16.61 -20.01 11.55
#